data_AF-A0AAN4ZLI7-F1
#
_entry.id   AF-A0AAN4ZLI7-F1
#
_cell.length_a   1.000
_cell.length_b   1.000
_cell.length_c   1.000
_cell.angle_alpha   90.00
_cell.angle_beta   90.00
_cell.angle_gamma   90.00
#
_symmetry.space_group_name_H-M   'P 1'
#
loop_
_entity.id
_entity.type
_entity.pdbx_description
1 polymer ?
#
loop_
_entity_poly.entity_id
_entity_poly.type
_entity_poly.pdbx_seq_one_letter_code
_entity_poly.pdbx_strand_id
1 'polypeptide(L)'
;ILSAHRYGGIMYVDFNTLFNQGEEMLTVPVEVPFPLVRNLIDGEEGVGSEGRWRKSAETTLEIISVSAEILLNVMQAFIYDPLIEFGEDNTKQIKTELHTVEDKGKSNGM
;
A
#
# COMPACT_ATOMS: atom_id res chain seq x y z
N ILE A 1 -2.12 -9.68 0.08
CA ILE A 1 -2.33 -10.27 1.43
C ILE A 1 -2.39 -11.79 1.29
N LEU A 2 -1.56 -12.53 2.03
CA LEU A 2 -1.57 -13.98 2.08
C LEU A 2 -2.01 -14.47 3.46
N SER A 3 -2.75 -15.58 3.52
CA SER A 3 -3.14 -16.25 4.77
C SER A 3 -2.25 -17.46 5.02
N ALA A 4 -1.63 -17.51 6.19
CA ALA A 4 -0.80 -18.63 6.63
C ALA A 4 -1.68 -19.76 7.18
N HIS A 5 -1.94 -20.75 6.34
CA HIS A 5 -2.86 -21.87 6.59
C HIS A 5 -2.63 -22.63 7.91
N ARG A 6 -1.40 -22.70 8.44
CA ARG A 6 -1.11 -23.46 9.67
C ARG A 6 -1.49 -22.76 10.96
N TYR A 7 -1.52 -21.43 10.97
CA TYR A 7 -1.69 -20.65 12.21
C TYR A 7 -2.76 -19.56 12.08
N GLY A 8 -3.44 -19.46 10.94
CA GLY A 8 -4.46 -18.45 10.69
C GLY A 8 -3.91 -17.01 10.59
N GLY A 9 -2.59 -16.85 10.50
CA GLY A 9 -1.94 -15.55 10.42
C GLY A 9 -2.14 -14.87 9.07
N ILE A 10 -2.07 -13.55 9.05
CA ILE A 10 -2.17 -12.73 7.83
C ILE A 10 -0.80 -12.09 7.56
N MET A 11 -0.33 -12.17 6.32
CA MET A 11 0.91 -11.53 5.86
C MET A 11 0.59 -10.55 4.73
N TYR A 12 1.03 -9.31 4.89
CA TYR A 12 1.04 -8.32 3.82
C TYR A 12 2.23 -8.60 2.89
N VAL A 13 1.99 -8.51 1.59
CA VAL A 13 2.98 -8.69 0.52
C VAL A 13 2.84 -7.52 -0.44
N ASP A 14 3.89 -7.25 -1.22
CA ASP A 14 3.95 -6.20 -2.23
C ASP A 14 3.81 -4.78 -1.63
N PHE A 15 4.92 -4.24 -1.13
CA PHE A 15 5.02 -2.91 -0.52
C PHE A 15 5.45 -1.83 -1.53
N ASN A 16 4.90 -1.87 -2.74
CA ASN A 16 5.31 -0.99 -3.83
C ASN A 16 4.72 0.42 -3.75
N THR A 17 3.74 0.62 -2.86
CA THR A 17 3.01 1.87 -2.70
C THR A 17 3.13 2.29 -1.24
N LEU A 18 4.17 3.07 -0.95
CA LEU A 18 4.51 3.54 0.39
C LEU A 18 4.31 5.06 0.48
N PHE A 19 4.40 5.62 1.69
CA PHE A 19 4.43 7.08 1.92
C PHE A 19 3.38 7.87 1.12
N ASN A 20 2.10 7.50 1.27
CA ASN A 20 0.94 8.14 0.62
C ASN A 20 0.89 8.11 -0.91
N GLN A 21 1.78 7.37 -1.58
CA GLN A 21 1.71 7.18 -3.05
C GLN A 21 0.37 6.57 -3.51
N GLY A 22 -0.31 5.83 -2.64
CA GLY A 22 -1.62 5.24 -2.95
C GLY A 22 -2.75 6.26 -3.05
N GLU A 23 -2.62 7.39 -2.35
CA GLU A 23 -3.55 8.51 -2.44
C GLU A 23 -3.15 9.45 -3.58
N GLU A 24 -1.86 9.70 -3.74
CA GLU A 24 -1.34 10.75 -4.63
C GLU A 24 -1.07 10.29 -6.08
N MET A 25 -0.71 9.01 -6.29
CA MET A 25 -0.21 8.53 -7.60
C MET A 25 -1.15 7.56 -8.32
N LEU A 26 -2.15 6.99 -7.64
CA LEU A 26 -3.10 6.06 -8.26
C LEU A 26 -4.23 6.80 -8.98
N THR A 27 -4.66 6.27 -10.13
CA THR A 27 -5.82 6.80 -10.87
C THR A 27 -7.11 6.74 -10.04
N VAL A 28 -7.23 5.73 -9.19
CA VAL A 28 -8.28 5.62 -8.17
C VAL A 28 -7.58 5.62 -6.81
N PRO A 29 -7.63 6.74 -6.07
CA PRO A 29 -6.96 6.88 -4.80
C PRO A 29 -7.44 5.86 -3.76
N VAL A 30 -6.52 5.40 -2.91
CA VAL A 30 -6.86 4.62 -1.72
C VAL A 30 -7.14 5.58 -0.57
N GLU A 31 -8.40 5.70 -0.16
CA GLU A 31 -8.85 6.66 0.87
C GLU A 31 -8.74 6.14 2.31
N VAL A 32 -8.37 4.86 2.50
CA VAL A 32 -8.35 4.22 3.82
C VAL A 32 -6.92 3.88 4.25
N PRO A 33 -6.55 4.10 5.53
CA PRO A 33 -5.20 3.85 6.02
C PRO A 33 -4.86 2.35 6.10
N PHE A 34 -5.87 1.49 6.29
CA PHE A 34 -5.73 0.05 6.21
C PHE A 34 -7.07 -0.58 5.78
N PRO A 35 -7.05 -1.66 4.99
CA PRO A 35 -8.26 -2.33 4.53
C PRO A 35 -8.86 -3.19 5.66
N LEU A 36 -9.71 -2.60 6.49
CA LEU A 36 -10.53 -3.34 7.45
C LEU A 36 -11.85 -3.76 6.80
N VAL A 37 -11.80 -4.85 6.01
CA VAL A 37 -12.95 -5.36 5.27
C VAL A 37 -13.88 -6.20 6.16
N ARG A 38 -15.15 -6.33 5.74
CA ARG A 38 -16.18 -7.09 6.45
C ARG A 38 -15.74 -8.52 6.82
N ASN A 39 -15.07 -9.23 5.92
CA ASN A 39 -14.59 -10.59 6.20
C ASN A 39 -13.56 -10.65 7.34
N LEU A 40 -12.80 -9.57 7.58
CA LEU A 40 -11.85 -9.49 8.68
C LEU A 40 -12.56 -9.16 10.00
N ILE A 41 -13.62 -8.35 9.94
CA ILE A 41 -14.46 -7.98 11.08
C ILE A 41 -15.37 -9.15 11.51
N ASP A 42 -15.92 -9.90 10.55
CA ASP A 42 -16.81 -11.03 10.79
C ASP A 42 -16.10 -12.18 11.54
N GLY A 43 -14.76 -12.22 11.49
CA GLY A 43 -13.95 -13.15 12.28
C GLY A 43 -13.89 -12.83 13.79
N GLU A 44 -14.26 -11.61 14.21
CA GLU A 44 -14.17 -11.15 15.59
C GLU A 44 -15.47 -11.35 16.39
N GLU A 45 -15.94 -12.62 16.46
CA GLU A 45 -16.97 -13.15 17.39
C GLU A 45 -18.15 -12.21 17.74
N GLY A 46 -18.61 -11.39 16.78
CA GLY A 46 -19.73 -10.44 16.96
C GLY A 46 -19.40 -9.14 17.71
N VAL A 47 -18.14 -8.91 18.11
CA VAL A 47 -17.68 -7.65 18.72
C VAL A 47 -17.18 -6.65 17.66
N GLY A 48 -16.99 -7.13 16.43
CA GLY A 48 -16.56 -6.32 15.30
C GLY A 48 -15.18 -5.70 15.52
N SER A 49 -15.00 -4.42 15.18
CA SER A 49 -13.73 -3.70 15.40
C SER A 49 -13.44 -3.44 16.88
N GLU A 50 -14.44 -3.41 17.75
CA GLU A 50 -14.27 -3.01 19.15
C GLU A 50 -13.62 -4.09 20.04
N GLY A 51 -13.41 -5.28 19.48
CA GLY A 51 -12.88 -6.44 20.19
C GLY A 51 -11.35 -6.45 20.31
N ARG A 52 -10.75 -7.63 20.09
CA ARG A 52 -9.30 -7.82 20.24
C ARG A 52 -8.53 -6.98 19.23
N TRP A 53 -9.10 -6.79 18.05
CA TRP A 53 -8.51 -5.95 17.00
C TRP A 53 -8.16 -4.54 17.51
N ARG A 54 -9.13 -3.80 18.09
CA ARG A 54 -8.89 -2.43 18.57
C ARG A 54 -7.85 -2.40 19.68
N LYS A 55 -7.97 -3.28 20.68
CA LYS A 55 -7.02 -3.31 21.80
C LYS A 55 -5.59 -3.58 21.32
N SER A 56 -5.41 -4.53 20.40
CA SER A 56 -4.11 -4.79 19.81
C SER A 56 -3.60 -3.60 19.00
N ALA A 57 -4.45 -2.97 18.19
CA ALA A 57 -4.08 -1.78 17.41
C ALA A 57 -3.65 -0.60 18.30
N GLU A 58 -4.40 -0.32 19.38
CA GLU A 58 -4.07 0.72 20.35
C GLU A 58 -2.71 0.48 21.01
N THR A 59 -2.47 -0.74 21.51
CA THR A 59 -1.17 -1.11 22.12
C THR A 59 -0.04 -1.01 21.09
N THR A 60 -0.25 -1.46 19.85
CA THR A 60 0.76 -1.34 18.79
C THR A 60 1.07 0.13 18.48
N LEU A 61 0.05 0.99 18.34
CA LEU A 61 0.24 2.42 18.09
C LEU A 61 0.95 3.12 19.26
N GLU A 62 0.64 2.74 20.51
CA GLU A 62 1.34 3.25 21.69
C GLU A 62 2.84 2.90 21.63
N ILE A 63 3.19 1.65 21.34
CA ILE A 63 4.59 1.20 21.23
C ILE A 63 5.31 1.93 20.09
N ILE A 64 4.66 2.06 18.93
CA ILE A 64 5.21 2.80 17.79
C ILE A 64 5.45 4.26 18.17
N SER A 65 4.50 4.89 18.88
CA SER A 65 4.62 6.29 19.29
C SER A 65 5.77 6.49 20.28
N VAL A 66 5.95 5.58 21.24
CA VAL A 66 7.06 5.61 22.20
C VAL A 66 8.41 5.37 21.51
N SER A 67 8.44 4.54 20.46
CA SER A 67 9.65 4.16 19.74
C SER A 67 9.86 4.94 18.43
N ALA A 68 9.13 6.05 18.25
CA ALA A 68 9.05 6.75 16.98
C ALA A 68 10.41 7.25 16.47
N GLU A 69 11.28 7.74 17.37
CA GLU A 69 12.62 8.21 17.00
C GLU A 69 13.48 7.11 16.36
N ILE A 70 13.44 5.89 16.93
CA ILE A 70 14.18 4.74 16.40
C ILE A 70 13.63 4.36 15.04
N LEU A 71 12.29 4.33 14.90
CA LEU A 71 11.64 4.01 13.64
C LEU A 71 11.96 5.05 12.55
N LEU A 72 11.94 6.34 12.90
CA LEU A 72 12.29 7.43 12.00
C LEU A 72 13.74 7.34 11.53
N ASN A 73 14.68 7.00 12.41
CA ASN A 73 16.08 6.81 12.02
C ASN A 73 16.24 5.67 11.00
N VAL A 74 15.50 4.57 11.16
CA VAL A 74 15.47 3.50 10.15
C VAL A 74 14.83 3.97 8.85
N MET A 75 13.70 4.67 8.92
CA MET A 75 12.99 5.18 7.73
C MET A 75 13.80 6.22 6.95
N GLN A 76 14.58 7.07 7.63
CA GLN A 76 15.48 8.02 6.97
C GLN A 76 16.47 7.29 6.05
N ALA A 77 17.03 6.16 6.49
CA ALA A 77 17.93 5.37 5.65
C ALA A 77 17.25 4.89 4.36
N PHE A 78 15.95 4.55 4.39
CA PHE A 78 15.18 4.21 3.19
C PHE A 78 14.97 5.42 2.27
N ILE A 79 14.57 6.58 2.82
CA ILE A 79 14.31 7.78 2.00
C ILE A 79 15.58 8.26 1.28
N TYR A 80 16.74 8.15 1.93
CA TYR A 80 18.01 8.56 1.37
C TYR A 80 18.73 7.48 0.58
N ASP A 81 18.16 6.27 0.44
CA ASP A 81 18.75 5.23 -0.38
C ASP A 81 18.60 5.60 -1.87
N PRO A 82 19.71 5.85 -2.60
CA PRO A 82 19.66 6.26 -4.00
C PRO A 82 19.08 5.19 -4.94
N LEU A 83 18.88 3.95 -4.48
CA LEU A 83 18.27 2.87 -5.24
C LEU A 83 16.75 2.81 -5.10
N ILE A 84 16.16 3.61 -4.21
CA ILE A 84 14.71 3.64 -4.02
C ILE A 84 14.09 4.73 -4.90
N GLU A 85 13.36 4.29 -5.93
CA GLU A 85 12.65 5.17 -6.84
C GLU A 85 11.24 5.50 -6.30
N PHE A 86 11.08 6.65 -5.68
CA PHE A 86 9.77 7.18 -5.30
C PHE A 86 9.12 7.92 -6.48
N GLY A 87 8.62 7.17 -7.46
CA GLY A 87 7.57 7.63 -8.37
C GLY A 87 7.89 8.74 -9.40
N GLU A 88 9.11 9.26 -9.50
CA GLU A 88 9.50 10.15 -10.60
C GLU A 88 10.08 9.35 -11.77
N ASP A 89 9.24 8.62 -12.53
CA ASP A 89 9.48 8.35 -13.97
C ASP A 89 8.42 7.51 -14.70
N ASN A 90 7.30 7.12 -14.07
CA ASN A 90 6.26 6.35 -14.77
C ASN A 90 5.35 7.20 -15.69
N THR A 91 5.34 8.52 -15.53
CA THR A 91 4.60 9.42 -16.44
C THR A 91 5.19 9.46 -17.85
N LYS A 92 6.48 9.09 -18.01
CA LYS A 92 7.14 8.99 -19.34
C LYS A 92 6.83 7.66 -20.02
N GLN A 93 6.66 6.57 -19.27
CA GLN A 93 6.37 5.25 -19.83
C GLN A 93 4.94 5.17 -20.39
N ILE A 94 3.95 5.71 -19.66
CA ILE A 94 2.55 5.72 -20.13
C ILE A 94 2.36 6.60 -21.39
N LYS A 95 3.07 7.74 -21.49
CA LYS A 95 3.03 8.58 -22.69
C LYS A 95 3.67 7.92 -23.92
N THR A 96 4.70 7.09 -23.70
CA THR A 96 5.38 6.39 -24.80
C THR A 96 4.49 5.28 -25.37
N GLU A 97 3.79 4.52 -24.53
CA GLU A 97 2.85 3.50 -25.01
C GLU A 97 1.61 4.09 -25.71
N LEU A 98 1.06 5.20 -25.22
CA LEU A 98 -0.06 5.89 -25.87
C LEU A 98 0.31 6.40 -27.27
N HIS A 99 1.51 6.97 -27.46
CA HIS A 99 1.96 7.44 -28.78
C HIS A 99 2.17 6.28 -29.77
N THR A 100 2.51 5.08 -29.28
CA THR A 100 2.75 3.91 -30.15
C THR A 100 1.43 3.24 -30.61
N VAL A 101 0.34 3.45 -29.87
CA VAL A 101 -0.99 2.92 -30.21
C VAL A 101 -1.71 3.83 -31.22
N GLU A 102 -1.55 5.16 -31.13
CA GLU A 102 -2.17 6.10 -32.07
C GLU A 102 -1.58 6.00 -33.50
N ASP A 103 -0.28 5.70 -33.63
CA ASP A 103 0.36 5.55 -34.95
C ASP A 103 -0.01 4.22 -35.66
N LYS A 104 -0.46 3.19 -34.93
CA LYS A 104 -0.89 1.91 -35.51
C LYS A 104 -2.35 1.90 -35.97
N GLY A 105 -3.16 2.89 -35.59
CA GLY A 105 -4.58 2.99 -35.97
C GLY A 105 -4.84 3.61 -37.34
N LYS A 106 -3.84 4.24 -37.98
CA LYS A 106 -4.02 5.06 -39.20
C LYS A 106 -3.58 4.41 -40.51
N SER A 107 -3.03 3.19 -40.50
CA SER A 107 -2.50 2.54 -41.71
C SER A 107 -3.37 1.42 -42.30
N ASN A 108 -4.58 1.17 -41.79
CA ASN A 108 -5.43 0.08 -42.29
C ASN A 108 -6.77 0.55 -42.88
N GLY A 109 -6.70 1.56 -43.73
CA GLY A 109 -7.82 2.03 -44.56
C GLY A 109 -7.34 2.40 -45.95
N MET A 110 -7.23 1.40 -46.83
CA MET A 110 -7.04 1.55 -48.27
C MET A 110 -7.93 0.54 -48.98
#